data_AF-A0A843BSP2-F1
#
_entry.id   AF-A0A843BSP2-F1
#
_cell.length_a   1.000
_cell.length_b   1.000
_cell.length_c   1.000
_cell.angle_alpha   90.00
_cell.angle_beta   90.00
_cell.angle_gamma   90.00
#
_symmetry.space_group_name_H-M   'P 1'
#
loop_
_entity.id
_entity.type
_entity.pdbx_description
1 polymer ?
#
loop_
_entity_poly.entity_id
_entity_poly.type
_entity_poly.pdbx_seq_one_letter_code
_entity_poly.pdbx_strand_id
1 'polypeptide(L)'
;MKEKRDFLRFFDSEDYEKEVPESDEQKKIPPPPFERPYPEDASLIDLVSPEDFKIGKTPFLKLINSRKSRRKYTEESLTLEELSFLLWCTQGLRRALKSGRGVLRTVPSSGAKSPFETYLVINRVEGLEPGLYRYISFSHKLLFIKPIEDAEKTIGELSYNQNFVGKAPVIFYWTAVPYRTEWRYTVLSHKFIAIDLGLICQNLYMACEAINLGTVAIGYYEQNKVDKLFELDAKDEFVVLLAPVGKYPQEKKLTEFFENPKAKAKLEDLKKLVGLYAKDDSKLEFIIKEDQLYAKMGDYMEPFVPYNEAEFAGEYIKGARFILSSKGVVEKVIILTSGDDLVEFLPQKKE
;
A
#
# COMPACT_ATOMS: atom_id res chain seq x y z
N MET A 1 30.31 9.05 7.43
CA MET A 1 28.82 9.12 7.45
C MET A 1 28.27 10.55 7.54
N LYS A 2 28.81 11.44 8.38
CA LYS A 2 28.24 12.80 8.57
C LYS A 2 28.49 13.77 7.39
N GLU A 3 29.55 13.56 6.61
CA GLU A 3 29.95 14.41 5.47
C GLU A 3 28.93 14.48 4.33
N LYS A 4 28.03 13.50 4.19
CA LYS A 4 26.99 13.52 3.15
C LYS A 4 25.76 14.35 3.52
N ARG A 5 25.70 14.93 4.72
CA ARG A 5 24.51 15.68 5.19
C ARG A 5 24.34 17.02 4.47
N ASP A 6 25.44 17.63 4.06
CA ASP A 6 25.40 18.93 3.38
C ASP A 6 24.67 18.88 2.04
N PHE A 7 24.58 17.70 1.41
CA PHE A 7 23.75 17.45 0.24
C PHE A 7 22.27 17.84 0.42
N LEU A 8 21.74 17.80 1.65
CA LEU A 8 20.35 18.18 1.94
C LEU A 8 20.18 19.68 2.25
N ARG A 9 21.29 20.40 2.49
CA ARG A 9 21.25 21.82 2.80
C ARG A 9 20.99 22.63 1.52
N PHE A 10 20.55 23.86 1.72
CA PHE A 10 20.49 24.84 0.63
C PHE A 10 21.68 25.78 0.79
N PHE A 11 22.14 26.38 -0.32
CA PHE A 11 23.23 27.35 -0.30
C PHE A 11 22.80 28.66 0.37
N ASP A 12 23.71 29.27 1.13
CA ASP A 12 23.59 30.67 1.54
C ASP A 12 23.87 31.57 0.32
N SER A 13 23.45 32.84 0.37
CA SER A 13 23.51 33.74 -0.80
C SER A 13 24.90 33.84 -1.43
N GLU A 14 25.96 33.92 -0.62
CA GLU A 14 27.35 34.00 -1.10
C GLU A 14 27.83 32.75 -1.82
N ASP A 15 27.33 31.57 -1.43
CA ASP A 15 27.69 30.30 -2.06
C ASP A 15 26.79 30.03 -3.27
N TYR A 16 25.53 30.47 -3.22
CA TYR A 16 24.58 30.34 -4.33
C TYR A 16 25.13 30.99 -5.60
N GLU A 17 25.64 32.22 -5.51
CA GLU A 17 26.19 32.94 -6.66
C GLU A 17 27.46 32.28 -7.22
N LYS A 18 28.22 31.55 -6.40
CA LYS A 18 29.46 30.87 -6.82
C LYS A 18 29.19 29.48 -7.40
N GLU A 19 28.28 28.73 -6.79
CA GLU A 19 28.09 27.30 -7.03
C GLU A 19 26.95 27.00 -8.01
N VAL A 20 25.98 27.91 -8.17
CA VAL A 20 24.80 27.67 -9.01
C VAL A 20 25.01 28.30 -10.39
N PRO A 21 25.28 27.51 -11.45
CA PRO A 21 25.47 28.05 -12.79
C PRO A 21 24.15 28.52 -13.39
N GLU A 22 24.25 29.32 -14.44
CA GLU A 22 23.10 29.70 -15.26
C GLU A 22 22.43 28.46 -15.88
N SER A 23 21.11 28.34 -15.63
CA SER A 23 20.26 27.25 -16.11
C SER A 23 19.96 27.33 -17.61
N ASP A 24 19.58 26.20 -18.18
CA ASP A 24 19.15 26.12 -19.57
C ASP A 24 17.85 26.90 -19.81
N GLU A 25 16.99 27.02 -18.80
CA GLU A 25 15.83 27.93 -18.81
C GLU A 25 16.27 29.40 -18.97
N GLN A 26 17.27 29.86 -18.20
CA GLN A 26 17.81 31.22 -18.29
C GLN A 26 18.47 31.49 -19.65
N LYS A 27 19.16 30.48 -20.18
CA LYS A 27 19.74 30.48 -21.53
C LYS A 27 18.70 30.39 -22.66
N LYS A 28 17.40 30.25 -22.33
CA LYS A 28 16.29 30.11 -23.28
C LYS A 28 16.40 28.88 -24.18
N ILE A 29 17.05 27.81 -23.70
CA ILE A 29 17.06 26.51 -24.36
C ILE A 29 15.66 25.90 -24.20
N PRO A 30 15.07 25.27 -25.24
CA PRO A 30 13.76 24.63 -25.13
C PRO A 30 13.72 23.58 -24.02
N PRO A 31 12.61 23.46 -23.27
CA PRO A 31 12.47 22.46 -22.22
C PRO A 31 12.45 21.04 -22.82
N PRO A 32 12.94 20.03 -22.08
CA PRO A 32 12.76 18.64 -22.49
C PRO A 32 11.29 18.21 -22.43
N PRO A 33 10.89 17.14 -23.13
CA PRO A 33 9.55 16.57 -23.02
C PRO A 33 9.19 16.18 -21.58
N PHE A 34 7.95 16.48 -21.17
CA PHE A 34 7.40 16.15 -19.83
C PHE A 34 6.76 14.75 -19.75
N GLU A 35 6.90 13.98 -20.82
CA GLU A 35 6.56 12.56 -20.94
C GLU A 35 7.60 11.93 -21.87
N ARG A 36 8.07 10.72 -21.56
CA ARG A 36 9.03 10.03 -22.42
C ARG A 36 8.35 9.57 -23.71
N PRO A 37 9.01 9.70 -24.87
CA PRO A 37 8.45 9.24 -26.13
C PRO A 37 8.23 7.71 -26.10
N TYR A 38 7.28 7.26 -26.90
CA TYR A 38 6.99 5.86 -27.21
C TYR A 38 6.71 5.73 -28.71
N PRO A 39 6.78 4.52 -29.29
CA PRO A 39 6.44 4.32 -30.70
C PRO A 39 5.04 4.83 -31.02
N GLU A 40 4.88 5.55 -32.14
CA GLU A 40 3.59 6.15 -32.54
C GLU A 40 2.51 5.10 -32.84
N ASP A 41 2.92 3.90 -33.23
CA ASP A 41 2.08 2.74 -33.52
C ASP A 41 1.84 1.86 -32.27
N ALA A 42 2.33 2.28 -31.10
CA ALA A 42 2.13 1.53 -29.88
C ALA A 42 0.65 1.46 -29.50
N SER A 43 0.17 0.24 -29.26
CA SER A 43 -1.19 0.02 -28.75
C SER A 43 -1.26 0.41 -27.28
N LEU A 44 -2.08 1.43 -26.99
CA LEU A 44 -2.32 1.91 -25.63
C LEU A 44 -3.62 1.33 -25.08
N ILE A 45 -3.59 0.99 -23.79
CA ILE A 45 -4.73 0.43 -23.06
C ILE A 45 -5.42 1.57 -22.31
N ASP A 46 -6.73 1.69 -22.50
CA ASP A 46 -7.55 2.70 -21.83
C ASP A 46 -7.66 2.41 -20.33
N LEU A 47 -7.49 3.47 -19.54
CA LEU A 47 -7.80 3.49 -18.11
C LEU A 47 -9.18 4.10 -17.89
N VAL A 48 -9.77 3.84 -16.73
CA VAL A 48 -11.02 4.49 -16.33
C VAL A 48 -10.77 5.99 -16.17
N SER A 49 -11.60 6.82 -16.81
CA SER A 49 -11.42 8.27 -16.78
C SER A 49 -11.57 8.82 -15.35
N PRO A 50 -10.80 9.86 -14.97
CA PRO A 50 -10.91 10.47 -13.65
C PRO A 50 -12.29 11.03 -13.30
N GLU A 51 -13.04 11.43 -14.31
CA GLU A 51 -14.41 11.94 -14.17
C GLU A 51 -15.39 10.83 -13.76
N ASP A 52 -15.05 9.57 -14.04
CA ASP A 52 -15.91 8.39 -13.89
C ASP A 52 -15.59 7.58 -12.62
N PHE A 53 -14.63 8.00 -11.81
CA PHE A 53 -14.28 7.30 -10.57
C PHE A 53 -15.44 7.29 -9.57
N LYS A 54 -15.80 6.07 -9.14
CA LYS A 54 -16.81 5.78 -8.12
C LYS A 54 -16.20 5.55 -6.74
N ILE A 55 -14.90 5.27 -6.70
CA ILE A 55 -14.10 5.01 -5.49
C ILE A 55 -13.41 6.28 -4.95
N GLY A 56 -12.68 6.17 -3.84
CA GLY A 56 -11.82 7.25 -3.32
C GLY A 56 -12.52 8.35 -2.51
N LYS A 57 -13.75 8.10 -2.04
CA LYS A 57 -14.60 9.11 -1.34
C LYS A 57 -14.38 9.19 0.17
N THR A 58 -13.31 8.59 0.68
CA THR A 58 -13.03 8.52 2.12
C THR A 58 -12.61 9.90 2.67
N PRO A 59 -13.17 10.37 3.81
CA PRO A 59 -12.83 11.68 4.37
C PRO A 59 -11.33 11.82 4.70
N PHE A 60 -10.74 12.97 4.37
CA PHE A 60 -9.28 13.20 4.48
C PHE A 60 -8.70 12.90 5.87
N LEU A 61 -9.35 13.37 6.95
CA LEU A 61 -8.86 13.13 8.32
C LEU A 61 -8.82 11.62 8.65
N LYS A 62 -9.74 10.83 8.08
CA LYS A 62 -9.72 9.37 8.23
C LYS A 62 -8.50 8.77 7.54
N LEU A 63 -8.15 9.23 6.34
CA LEU A 63 -6.96 8.78 5.60
C LEU A 63 -5.67 9.03 6.39
N ILE A 64 -5.51 10.24 6.92
CA ILE A 64 -4.34 10.62 7.71
C ILE A 64 -4.18 9.72 8.93
N ASN A 65 -5.30 9.43 9.62
CA ASN A 65 -5.28 8.62 10.84
C ASN A 65 -5.17 7.10 10.56
N SER A 66 -5.66 6.62 9.41
CA SER A 66 -5.64 5.18 9.07
C SER A 66 -4.37 4.72 8.38
N ARG A 67 -3.63 5.64 7.75
CA ARG A 67 -2.44 5.34 6.98
C ARG A 67 -1.42 4.55 7.79
N LYS A 68 -1.11 3.34 7.32
CA LYS A 68 0.04 2.55 7.78
C LYS A 68 0.80 1.97 6.58
N SER A 69 2.06 1.61 6.79
CA SER A 69 2.80 0.82 5.79
C SER A 69 2.37 -0.64 5.90
N ARG A 70 1.88 -1.20 4.80
CA ARG A 70 1.37 -2.58 4.75
C ARG A 70 2.27 -3.41 3.84
N ARG A 71 2.62 -4.61 4.32
CA ARG A 71 3.59 -5.53 3.69
C ARG A 71 3.04 -6.95 3.55
N LYS A 72 1.75 -7.15 3.82
CA LYS A 72 1.04 -8.42 3.66
C LYS A 72 -0.14 -8.15 2.73
N TYR A 73 -0.15 -8.82 1.60
CA TYR A 73 -1.17 -8.67 0.57
C TYR A 73 -1.97 -9.97 0.44
N THR A 74 -3.24 -9.86 0.04
CA THR A 74 -4.03 -11.02 -0.37
C THR A 74 -3.72 -11.37 -1.83
N GLU A 75 -4.15 -12.55 -2.26
CA GLU A 75 -3.98 -13.00 -3.65
C GLU A 75 -4.98 -12.36 -4.63
N GLU A 76 -5.88 -11.52 -4.14
CA GLU A 76 -6.88 -10.85 -4.95
C GLU A 76 -6.26 -9.90 -5.98
N SER A 77 -6.92 -9.82 -7.14
CA SER A 77 -6.59 -8.84 -8.17
C SER A 77 -7.07 -7.45 -7.78
N LEU A 78 -6.41 -6.43 -8.32
CA LEU A 78 -6.98 -5.08 -8.40
C LEU A 78 -7.92 -5.00 -9.59
N THR A 79 -8.98 -4.21 -9.46
CA THR A 79 -9.82 -3.78 -10.58
C THR A 79 -9.08 -2.75 -11.43
N LEU A 80 -9.48 -2.60 -12.70
CA LEU A 80 -8.92 -1.55 -13.56
C LEU A 80 -9.21 -0.14 -13.01
N GLU A 81 -10.37 0.08 -12.39
CA GLU A 81 -10.73 1.36 -11.77
C GLU A 81 -9.79 1.71 -10.59
N GLU A 82 -9.48 0.74 -9.72
CA GLU A 82 -8.52 0.93 -8.62
C GLU A 82 -7.14 1.33 -9.15
N LEU A 83 -6.62 0.65 -10.17
CA LEU A 83 -5.33 1.01 -10.77
C LEU A 83 -5.38 2.41 -11.41
N SER A 84 -6.44 2.70 -12.18
CA SER A 84 -6.65 3.99 -12.85
C SER A 84 -6.65 5.14 -11.83
N PHE A 85 -7.37 4.95 -10.72
CA PHE A 85 -7.45 5.91 -9.61
C PHE A 85 -6.08 6.17 -8.98
N LEU A 86 -5.30 5.12 -8.69
CA LEU A 86 -3.95 5.25 -8.11
C LEU A 86 -2.99 6.01 -9.04
N LEU A 87 -3.00 5.69 -10.34
CA LEU A 87 -2.18 6.37 -11.35
C LEU A 87 -2.56 7.84 -11.51
N TRP A 88 -3.85 8.14 -11.51
CA TRP A 88 -4.33 9.52 -11.53
C TRP A 88 -3.89 10.29 -10.29
N CYS A 89 -4.04 9.71 -9.09
CA CYS A 89 -3.67 10.36 -7.84
C CYS A 89 -2.16 10.64 -7.71
N THR A 90 -1.31 9.85 -8.36
CA THR A 90 0.15 9.94 -8.24
C THR A 90 0.80 10.73 -9.37
N GLN A 91 0.29 10.66 -10.60
CA GLN A 91 0.91 11.31 -11.77
C GLN A 91 -0.09 11.87 -12.80
N GLY A 92 -1.40 11.89 -12.52
CA GLY A 92 -2.43 12.42 -13.42
C GLY A 92 -2.14 13.83 -13.93
N LEU A 93 -2.17 14.03 -15.25
CA LEU A 93 -1.97 15.34 -15.87
C LEU A 93 -3.25 16.16 -15.76
N ARG A 94 -3.19 17.32 -15.08
CA ARG A 94 -4.31 18.27 -15.03
C ARG A 94 -4.27 19.27 -16.17
N ARG A 95 -3.07 19.80 -16.46
CA ARG A 95 -2.89 20.85 -17.47
C ARG A 95 -1.43 21.01 -17.90
N ALA A 96 -1.18 21.11 -19.21
CA ALA A 96 0.07 21.64 -19.73
C ALA A 96 0.08 23.18 -19.71
N LEU A 97 1.18 23.79 -19.30
CA LEU A 97 1.28 25.26 -19.27
C LEU A 97 1.32 25.82 -20.70
N LYS A 98 0.61 26.93 -20.94
CA LYS A 98 0.62 27.63 -22.24
C LYS A 98 2.01 28.07 -22.69
N SER A 99 2.93 28.26 -21.75
CA SER A 99 4.33 28.59 -22.04
C SER A 99 5.12 27.43 -22.64
N GLY A 100 4.59 26.20 -22.62
CA GLY A 100 5.33 24.98 -22.97
C GLY A 100 6.40 24.59 -21.95
N ARG A 101 6.62 25.41 -20.91
CA ARG A 101 7.73 25.24 -19.95
C ARG A 101 7.37 24.40 -18.73
N GLY A 102 6.26 23.66 -18.72
CA GLY A 102 5.91 22.84 -17.56
C GLY A 102 4.52 22.22 -17.64
N VAL A 103 4.27 21.32 -16.70
CA VAL A 103 3.00 20.61 -16.56
C VAL A 103 2.51 20.67 -15.11
N LEU A 104 1.19 20.75 -14.95
CA LEU A 104 0.53 20.66 -13.66
C LEU A 104 -0.08 19.27 -13.56
N ARG A 105 0.37 18.51 -12.57
CA ARG A 105 -0.15 17.19 -12.23
C ARG A 105 -0.99 17.25 -10.95
N THR A 106 -1.60 16.13 -10.58
CA THR A 106 -2.29 15.93 -9.30
C THR A 106 -1.37 16.07 -8.09
N VAL A 107 -0.07 15.80 -8.29
CA VAL A 107 0.99 16.05 -7.31
C VAL A 107 1.75 17.32 -7.70
N PRO A 108 2.02 18.24 -6.76
CA PRO A 108 2.87 19.40 -7.03
C PRO A 108 4.30 18.96 -7.33
N SER A 109 4.98 19.74 -8.18
CA SER A 109 6.39 19.52 -8.49
C SER A 109 7.12 20.86 -8.56
N SER A 110 8.35 20.86 -8.08
CA SER A 110 9.26 22.00 -8.10
C SER A 110 9.35 22.59 -9.51
N GLY A 111 8.91 23.85 -9.64
CA GLY A 111 8.89 24.56 -10.91
C GLY A 111 7.99 23.97 -11.99
N ALA A 112 7.03 23.10 -11.64
CA ALA A 112 6.18 22.36 -12.58
C ALA A 112 7.00 21.52 -13.58
N LYS A 113 8.10 20.93 -13.11
CA LYS A 113 9.05 20.18 -13.96
C LYS A 113 8.72 18.70 -14.07
N SER A 114 8.08 18.12 -13.05
CA SER A 114 7.59 16.74 -13.01
C SER A 114 8.62 15.73 -13.56
N PRO A 115 9.73 15.50 -12.82
CA PRO A 115 10.86 14.75 -13.34
C PRO A 115 10.64 13.23 -13.40
N PHE A 116 9.43 12.72 -13.22
CA PHE A 116 9.20 11.28 -13.07
C PHE A 116 8.42 10.67 -14.22
N GLU A 117 8.75 9.42 -14.52
CA GLU A 117 7.84 8.50 -15.21
C GLU A 117 7.31 7.48 -14.18
N THR A 118 6.20 6.83 -14.51
CA THR A 118 5.65 5.73 -13.70
C THR A 118 5.62 4.46 -14.53
N TYR A 119 6.39 3.48 -14.07
CA TYR A 119 6.37 2.13 -14.57
C TYR A 119 5.65 1.24 -13.57
N LEU A 120 5.07 0.15 -14.06
CA LEU A 120 4.35 -0.81 -13.25
C LEU A 120 4.83 -2.21 -13.61
N VAL A 121 5.10 -3.02 -12.59
CA VAL A 121 5.07 -4.47 -12.75
C VAL A 121 3.69 -4.92 -12.33
N ILE A 122 2.89 -5.40 -13.28
CA ILE A 122 1.54 -5.89 -13.06
C ILE A 122 1.59 -7.42 -13.01
N ASN A 123 1.17 -7.98 -11.89
CA ASN A 123 1.00 -9.43 -11.71
C ASN A 123 -0.47 -9.83 -11.85
N ARG A 124 -1.39 -9.05 -11.25
CA ARG A 124 -2.82 -9.38 -11.13
C ARG A 124 -3.69 -8.13 -11.14
N VAL A 125 -4.11 -7.69 -12.32
CA VAL A 125 -5.13 -6.63 -12.50
C VAL A 125 -6.17 -7.14 -13.49
N GLU A 126 -7.44 -6.95 -13.17
CA GLU A 126 -8.54 -7.37 -14.04
C GLU A 126 -8.43 -6.73 -15.44
N GLY A 127 -8.42 -7.56 -16.48
CA GLY A 127 -8.36 -7.13 -17.87
C GLY A 127 -6.96 -6.74 -18.38
N LEU A 128 -5.91 -6.92 -17.60
CA LEU A 128 -4.53 -6.68 -18.01
C LEU A 128 -3.68 -7.95 -17.92
N GLU A 129 -2.85 -8.19 -18.94
CA GLU A 129 -1.89 -9.28 -18.94
C GLU A 129 -0.74 -9.00 -17.95
N PRO A 130 -0.16 -10.00 -17.28
CA PRO A 130 1.00 -9.80 -16.43
C PRO A 130 2.22 -9.29 -17.21
N GLY A 131 2.95 -8.32 -16.66
CA GLY A 131 4.17 -7.80 -17.27
C GLY A 131 4.56 -6.39 -16.84
N LEU A 132 5.50 -5.82 -17.59
CA LEU A 132 5.99 -4.45 -17.43
C LEU A 132 5.15 -3.48 -18.26
N TYR A 133 4.71 -2.41 -17.61
CA TYR A 133 3.93 -1.34 -18.22
C TYR A 133 4.56 0.02 -17.91
N ARG A 134 4.25 1.01 -18.75
CA ARG A 134 4.47 2.43 -18.47
C ARG A 134 3.16 3.20 -18.54
N TYR A 135 2.97 4.09 -17.58
CA TYR A 135 1.82 4.99 -17.56
C TYR A 135 2.07 6.20 -18.47
N ILE A 136 1.21 6.34 -19.48
CA ILE A 136 1.20 7.46 -20.41
C ILE A 136 0.25 8.51 -19.85
N SER A 137 0.84 9.46 -19.14
CA SER A 137 0.14 10.41 -18.28
C SER A 137 -0.66 11.48 -19.03
N PHE A 138 -0.23 11.87 -20.24
CA PHE A 138 -0.92 12.88 -21.05
C PHE A 138 -2.25 12.38 -21.59
N SER A 139 -2.34 11.08 -21.92
CA SER A 139 -3.54 10.45 -22.43
C SER A 139 -4.29 9.62 -21.38
N HIS A 140 -3.75 9.50 -20.16
CA HIS A 140 -4.25 8.62 -19.11
C HIS A 140 -4.44 7.18 -19.60
N LYS A 141 -3.36 6.58 -20.11
CA LYS A 141 -3.36 5.22 -20.67
C LYS A 141 -2.18 4.40 -20.16
N LEU A 142 -2.22 3.09 -20.37
CA LEU A 142 -1.07 2.20 -20.16
C LEU A 142 -0.45 1.80 -21.50
N LEU A 143 0.87 1.76 -21.52
CA LEU A 143 1.67 1.13 -22.56
C LEU A 143 2.22 -0.18 -22.01
N PHE A 144 1.88 -1.31 -22.63
CA PHE A 144 2.54 -2.58 -22.36
C PHE A 144 3.93 -2.58 -23.00
N ILE A 145 4.95 -2.91 -22.22
CA ILE A 145 6.35 -2.96 -22.70
C ILE A 145 6.72 -4.39 -23.03
N LYS A 146 6.62 -5.30 -22.06
CA LYS A 146 7.00 -6.71 -22.21
C LYS A 146 6.47 -7.57 -21.08
N PRO A 147 6.31 -8.89 -21.28
CA PRO A 147 6.12 -9.82 -20.16
C PRO A 147 7.38 -9.87 -19.28
N ILE A 148 7.20 -10.23 -18.00
CA ILE A 148 8.30 -10.58 -17.10
C ILE A 148 8.08 -12.03 -16.67
N GLU A 149 9.03 -12.89 -17.01
CA GLU A 149 9.01 -14.28 -16.58
C GLU A 149 9.20 -14.37 -15.06
N ASP A 150 8.33 -15.14 -14.39
CA ASP A 150 8.33 -15.32 -12.94
C ASP A 150 8.49 -13.99 -12.17
N ALA A 151 7.65 -13.01 -12.51
CA ALA A 151 7.72 -11.65 -12.00
C ALA A 151 7.70 -11.60 -10.46
N GLU A 152 6.91 -12.44 -9.79
CA GLU A 152 6.87 -12.51 -8.33
C GLU A 152 8.25 -12.83 -7.75
N LYS A 153 8.88 -13.91 -8.20
CA LYS A 153 10.21 -14.31 -7.72
C LYS A 153 11.26 -13.28 -8.09
N THR A 154 11.31 -12.88 -9.36
CA THR A 154 12.29 -11.94 -9.90
C THR A 154 12.28 -10.63 -9.11
N ILE A 155 11.09 -10.03 -8.91
CA ILE A 155 10.97 -8.77 -8.18
C ILE A 155 11.26 -8.93 -6.69
N GLY A 156 10.89 -10.07 -6.08
CA GLY A 156 11.25 -10.40 -4.70
C GLY A 156 12.77 -10.42 -4.49
N GLU A 157 13.50 -11.13 -5.36
CA GLU A 157 14.97 -11.23 -5.33
C GLU A 157 15.63 -9.86 -5.55
N LEU A 158 15.20 -9.13 -6.59
CA LEU A 158 15.71 -7.78 -6.90
C LEU A 158 15.44 -6.75 -5.80
N SER A 159 14.46 -7.01 -4.94
CA SER A 159 14.16 -6.20 -3.75
C SER A 159 14.95 -6.68 -2.52
N TYR A 160 16.14 -7.24 -2.70
CA TYR A 160 16.96 -7.86 -1.65
C TYR A 160 16.21 -8.93 -0.85
N ASN A 161 15.49 -9.81 -1.54
CA ASN A 161 14.69 -10.90 -0.97
C ASN A 161 13.53 -10.43 -0.07
N GLN A 162 13.07 -9.19 -0.25
CA GLN A 162 11.80 -8.73 0.31
C GLN A 162 10.64 -9.34 -0.50
N ASN A 163 10.41 -10.65 -0.34
CA ASN A 163 9.50 -11.44 -1.18
C ASN A 163 8.06 -10.90 -1.25
N PHE A 164 7.61 -10.17 -0.22
CA PHE A 164 6.28 -9.56 -0.23
C PHE A 164 6.11 -8.50 -1.33
N VAL A 165 7.19 -7.92 -1.85
CA VAL A 165 7.17 -6.95 -2.95
C VAL A 165 6.66 -7.61 -4.22
N GLY A 166 7.27 -8.75 -4.59
CA GLY A 166 6.89 -9.51 -5.78
C GLY A 166 5.50 -10.12 -5.70
N LYS A 167 5.00 -10.39 -4.47
CA LYS A 167 3.64 -10.93 -4.24
C LYS A 167 2.51 -9.95 -4.50
N ALA A 168 2.82 -8.65 -4.51
CA ALA A 168 1.80 -7.64 -4.72
C ALA A 168 1.18 -7.77 -6.13
N PRO A 169 -0.13 -7.56 -6.27
CA PRO A 169 -0.79 -7.57 -7.57
C PRO A 169 -0.24 -6.51 -8.53
N VAL A 170 0.23 -5.37 -8.01
CA VAL A 170 0.91 -4.32 -8.77
C VAL A 170 2.08 -3.76 -7.96
N ILE A 171 3.22 -3.52 -8.61
CA ILE A 171 4.34 -2.78 -8.04
C ILE A 171 4.57 -1.51 -8.86
N PHE A 172 4.46 -0.36 -8.19
CA PHE A 172 4.79 0.94 -8.77
C PHE A 172 6.30 1.14 -8.72
N TYR A 173 6.86 1.63 -9.82
CA TYR A 173 8.23 2.06 -9.93
C TYR A 173 8.24 3.48 -10.50
N TRP A 174 8.86 4.40 -9.77
CA TRP A 174 9.12 5.73 -10.27
C TRP A 174 10.55 5.80 -10.76
N THR A 175 10.71 6.20 -12.02
CA THR A 175 12.02 6.59 -12.57
C THR A 175 12.14 8.11 -12.52
N ALA A 176 13.35 8.62 -12.34
CA ALA A 176 13.65 10.03 -12.52
C ALA A 176 14.30 10.25 -13.88
N VAL A 177 13.87 11.30 -14.58
CA VAL A 177 14.55 11.94 -15.72
C VAL A 177 15.11 13.26 -15.19
N PRO A 178 16.33 13.28 -14.61
CA PRO A 178 16.83 14.41 -13.83
C PRO A 178 16.85 15.72 -14.62
N TYR A 179 17.16 15.64 -15.92
CA TYR A 179 17.28 16.79 -16.79
C TYR A 179 16.02 17.67 -16.84
N ARG A 180 14.82 17.12 -16.61
CA ARG A 180 13.58 17.92 -16.52
C ARG A 180 13.65 18.98 -15.43
N THR A 181 14.25 18.65 -14.29
CA THR A 181 14.43 19.58 -13.17
C THR A 181 15.72 20.39 -13.34
N GLU A 182 16.80 19.77 -13.82
CA GLU A 182 18.11 20.42 -14.06
C GLU A 182 18.04 21.54 -15.09
N TRP A 183 17.18 21.39 -16.10
CA TRP A 183 16.88 22.42 -17.07
C TRP A 183 16.54 23.77 -16.42
N ARG A 184 15.90 23.75 -15.24
CA ARG A 184 15.57 24.95 -14.45
C ARG A 184 16.50 25.19 -13.26
N TYR A 185 16.88 24.14 -12.55
CA TYR A 185 17.47 24.24 -11.21
C TYR A 185 18.94 23.78 -11.14
N THR A 186 19.53 23.37 -12.27
CA THR A 186 20.94 22.96 -12.38
C THR A 186 21.36 22.01 -11.25
N VAL A 187 22.40 22.34 -10.50
CA VAL A 187 22.96 21.55 -9.40
C VAL A 187 22.02 21.41 -8.19
N LEU A 188 20.99 22.23 -8.09
CA LEU A 188 19.99 22.18 -6.99
C LEU A 188 18.94 21.08 -7.20
N SER A 189 18.90 20.50 -8.39
CA SER A 189 17.80 19.64 -8.83
C SER A 189 17.63 18.39 -8.01
N HIS A 190 18.71 17.80 -7.52
CA HIS A 190 18.66 16.54 -6.77
C HIS A 190 17.79 16.65 -5.51
N LYS A 191 17.89 17.79 -4.79
CA LYS A 191 17.06 18.06 -3.61
C LYS A 191 15.58 18.17 -3.98
N PHE A 192 15.27 18.89 -5.06
CA PHE A 192 13.90 19.07 -5.52
C PHE A 192 13.29 17.76 -6.04
N ILE A 193 14.05 16.95 -6.76
CA ILE A 193 13.64 15.61 -7.19
C ILE A 193 13.32 14.76 -5.95
N ALA A 194 14.20 14.73 -4.94
CA ALA A 194 13.94 13.95 -3.73
C ALA A 194 12.67 14.41 -2.96
N ILE A 195 12.42 15.72 -2.89
CA ILE A 195 11.21 16.28 -2.27
C ILE A 195 9.96 15.87 -3.08
N ASP A 196 9.98 16.10 -4.39
CA ASP A 196 8.86 15.79 -5.28
C ASP A 196 8.52 14.28 -5.25
N LEU A 197 9.53 13.40 -5.15
CA LEU A 197 9.35 11.95 -5.00
C LEU A 197 8.59 11.59 -3.71
N GLY A 198 8.93 12.24 -2.60
CA GLY A 198 8.24 12.07 -1.32
C GLY A 198 6.76 12.50 -1.40
N LEU A 199 6.46 13.56 -2.15
CA LEU A 199 5.09 14.04 -2.37
C LEU A 199 4.27 13.02 -3.18
N ILE A 200 4.84 12.45 -4.24
CA ILE A 200 4.19 11.40 -5.05
C ILE A 200 3.92 10.16 -4.19
N CYS A 201 4.94 9.72 -3.46
CA CYS A 201 4.86 8.57 -2.57
C CYS A 201 3.76 8.75 -1.52
N GLN A 202 3.68 9.90 -0.87
CA GLN A 202 2.63 10.16 0.11
C GLN A 202 1.23 10.18 -0.54
N ASN A 203 1.09 10.71 -1.76
CA ASN A 203 -0.16 10.62 -2.50
C ASN A 203 -0.57 9.17 -2.79
N LEU A 204 0.38 8.28 -3.11
CA LEU A 204 0.08 6.85 -3.27
C LEU A 204 -0.47 6.25 -1.96
N TYR A 205 0.16 6.55 -0.83
CA TYR A 205 -0.33 6.10 0.48
C TYR A 205 -1.76 6.57 0.76
N MET A 206 -2.06 7.86 0.52
CA MET A 206 -3.41 8.40 0.72
C MET A 206 -4.42 7.79 -0.23
N ALA A 207 -4.05 7.61 -1.50
CA ALA A 207 -4.90 6.99 -2.51
C ALA A 207 -5.22 5.54 -2.13
N CYS A 208 -4.21 4.75 -1.75
CA CYS A 208 -4.41 3.37 -1.29
C CYS A 208 -5.39 3.30 -0.11
N GLU A 209 -5.19 4.10 0.94
CA GLU A 209 -6.09 4.14 2.10
C GLU A 209 -7.52 4.55 1.71
N ALA A 210 -7.68 5.41 0.71
CA ALA A 210 -8.99 5.87 0.26
C ALA A 210 -9.84 4.78 -0.38
N ILE A 211 -9.20 3.70 -0.85
CA ILE A 211 -9.82 2.56 -1.53
C ILE A 211 -9.48 1.22 -0.84
N ASN A 212 -9.10 1.25 0.44
CA ASN A 212 -8.78 0.08 1.27
C ASN A 212 -7.66 -0.83 0.71
N LEU A 213 -6.71 -0.25 0.00
CA LEU A 213 -5.47 -0.91 -0.42
C LEU A 213 -4.32 -0.58 0.53
N GLY A 214 -3.31 -1.44 0.52
CA GLY A 214 -2.11 -1.31 1.30
C GLY A 214 -0.91 -1.03 0.40
N THR A 215 0.03 -0.22 0.89
CA THR A 215 1.31 0.00 0.21
C THR A 215 2.44 0.21 1.21
N VAL A 216 3.67 0.08 0.72
CA VAL A 216 4.88 0.53 1.39
C VAL A 216 5.88 1.04 0.37
N ALA A 217 6.54 2.16 0.66
CA ALA A 217 7.63 2.67 -0.17
C ALA A 217 8.95 1.99 0.17
N ILE A 218 9.72 1.64 -0.85
CA ILE A 218 10.96 0.88 -0.74
C ILE A 218 12.04 1.55 -1.60
N GLY A 219 13.07 2.05 -0.93
CA GLY A 219 14.30 2.56 -1.55
C GLY A 219 15.45 1.55 -1.54
N TYR A 220 15.18 0.29 -1.17
CA TYR A 220 16.19 -0.75 -1.00
C TYR A 220 15.96 -1.88 -2.01
N TYR A 221 16.67 -1.81 -3.14
CA TYR A 221 16.59 -2.74 -4.27
C TYR A 221 17.91 -2.74 -5.06
N GLU A 222 18.10 -3.74 -5.92
CA GLU A 222 19.28 -3.87 -6.78
C GLU A 222 19.20 -2.92 -7.99
N GLN A 223 19.59 -1.65 -7.79
CA GLN A 223 19.49 -0.54 -8.76
C GLN A 223 19.80 -0.95 -10.22
N ASN A 224 21.04 -1.36 -10.50
CA ASN A 224 21.48 -1.67 -11.86
C ASN A 224 20.70 -2.84 -12.51
N LYS A 225 20.25 -3.80 -11.70
CA LYS A 225 19.50 -4.95 -12.21
C LYS A 225 18.05 -4.57 -12.52
N VAL A 226 17.44 -3.72 -11.68
CA VAL A 226 16.10 -3.18 -11.94
C VAL A 226 16.12 -2.27 -13.17
N ASP A 227 17.08 -1.34 -13.27
CA ASP A 227 17.21 -0.45 -14.45
C ASP A 227 17.38 -1.26 -15.73
N LYS A 228 18.20 -2.32 -15.70
CA LYS A 228 18.36 -3.25 -16.83
C LYS A 228 17.08 -4.01 -17.17
N LEU A 229 16.35 -4.50 -16.16
CA LEU A 229 15.06 -5.17 -16.36
C LEU A 229 14.06 -4.24 -17.08
N PHE A 230 14.13 -2.94 -16.77
CA PHE A 230 13.25 -1.90 -17.30
C PHE A 230 13.77 -1.30 -18.61
N GLU A 231 14.91 -1.78 -19.11
CA GLU A 231 15.57 -1.30 -20.34
C GLU A 231 15.91 0.20 -20.30
N LEU A 232 16.26 0.70 -19.10
CA LEU A 232 16.69 2.07 -18.89
C LEU A 232 18.17 2.24 -19.20
N ASP A 233 18.56 3.44 -19.65
CA ASP A 233 19.96 3.79 -19.92
C ASP A 233 20.80 3.97 -18.63
N ALA A 234 20.15 4.05 -17.47
CA ALA A 234 20.73 4.22 -16.14
C ALA A 234 21.63 5.47 -15.98
N LYS A 235 21.49 6.43 -16.89
CA LYS A 235 22.26 7.68 -16.92
C LYS A 235 21.32 8.88 -16.93
N ASP A 236 20.45 8.95 -17.92
CA ASP A 236 19.47 10.00 -18.15
C ASP A 236 18.10 9.61 -17.57
N GLU A 237 17.85 8.31 -17.38
CA GLU A 237 16.67 7.77 -16.69
C GLU A 237 17.04 6.56 -15.82
N PHE A 238 16.58 6.54 -14.56
CA PHE A 238 16.81 5.43 -13.62
C PHE A 238 15.73 5.37 -12.54
N VAL A 239 15.49 4.17 -12.00
CA VAL A 239 14.53 3.97 -10.89
C VAL A 239 15.03 4.67 -9.62
N VAL A 240 14.13 5.37 -8.92
CA VAL A 240 14.44 6.08 -7.66
C VAL A 240 13.63 5.60 -6.46
N LEU A 241 12.50 4.91 -6.70
CA LEU A 241 11.66 4.36 -5.65
C LEU A 241 10.73 3.29 -6.23
N LEU A 242 10.43 2.26 -5.45
CA LEU A 242 9.35 1.32 -5.75
C LEU A 242 8.33 1.25 -4.61
N ALA A 243 7.10 0.87 -4.92
CA ALA A 243 6.04 0.67 -3.96
C ALA A 243 5.07 -0.45 -4.39
N PRO A 244 5.11 -1.63 -3.77
CA PRO A 244 4.07 -2.64 -3.95
C PRO A 244 2.71 -2.13 -3.45
N VAL A 245 1.66 -2.46 -4.16
CA VAL A 245 0.27 -2.13 -3.83
C VAL A 245 -0.58 -3.38 -3.94
N GLY A 246 -1.43 -3.60 -2.95
CA GLY A 246 -2.37 -4.72 -2.97
C GLY A 246 -3.45 -4.60 -1.92
N LYS A 247 -4.50 -5.41 -2.08
CA LYS A 247 -5.47 -5.64 -1.01
C LYS A 247 -4.76 -6.31 0.16
N TYR A 248 -5.20 -6.00 1.37
CA TYR A 248 -4.60 -6.54 2.59
C TYR A 248 -5.71 -7.09 3.50
N PRO A 249 -5.39 -8.09 4.35
CA PRO A 249 -6.33 -8.55 5.36
C PRO A 249 -6.74 -7.38 6.26
N GLN A 250 -8.01 -6.97 6.21
CA GLN A 250 -8.51 -5.89 7.04
C GLN A 250 -8.57 -6.37 8.49
N GLU A 251 -7.99 -5.60 9.42
CA GLU A 251 -8.15 -5.83 10.85
C GLU A 251 -9.65 -5.73 11.18
N LYS A 252 -10.28 -6.84 11.60
CA LYS A 252 -11.65 -6.78 12.10
C LYS A 252 -11.66 -6.00 13.40
N LYS A 253 -12.50 -4.97 13.49
CA LYS A 253 -12.68 -4.30 14.77
C LYS A 253 -13.37 -5.26 15.72
N LEU A 254 -12.98 -5.26 16.99
CA LEU A 254 -13.66 -6.06 18.00
C LEU A 254 -15.17 -5.76 18.06
N THR A 255 -15.57 -4.52 17.75
CA THR A 255 -16.96 -4.10 17.62
C THR A 255 -17.73 -4.74 16.46
N GLU A 256 -17.03 -5.15 15.40
CA GLU A 256 -17.64 -5.86 14.25
C GLU A 256 -17.77 -7.36 14.53
N PHE A 257 -17.04 -7.87 15.52
CA PHE A 257 -17.13 -9.26 15.96
C PHE A 257 -18.32 -9.50 16.91
N PHE A 258 -18.64 -8.54 17.75
CA PHE A 258 -19.80 -8.59 18.62
C PHE A 258 -21.10 -8.33 17.84
N GLU A 259 -21.99 -9.30 17.81
CA GLU A 259 -23.28 -9.24 17.12
C GLU A 259 -24.42 -8.92 18.08
N ASN A 260 -24.26 -9.25 19.36
CA ASN A 260 -25.34 -9.14 20.35
C ASN A 260 -25.24 -7.82 21.13
N PRO A 261 -26.38 -7.22 21.55
CA PRO A 261 -26.35 -6.01 22.37
C PRO A 261 -25.53 -6.19 23.65
N LYS A 262 -24.84 -5.14 24.08
CA LYS A 262 -24.07 -5.15 25.32
C LYS A 262 -25.00 -5.39 26.52
N ALA A 263 -24.74 -6.44 27.29
CA ALA A 263 -25.49 -6.81 28.48
C ALA A 263 -24.52 -7.30 29.58
N LYS A 264 -24.94 -7.28 30.84
CA LYS A 264 -24.08 -7.81 31.92
C LYS A 264 -24.25 -9.33 32.00
N ALA A 265 -23.16 -10.07 31.76
CA ALA A 265 -23.16 -11.52 31.96
C ALA A 265 -23.41 -11.87 33.43
N LYS A 266 -24.27 -12.86 33.69
CA LYS A 266 -24.46 -13.43 35.03
C LYS A 266 -23.56 -14.66 35.19
N LEU A 267 -23.17 -14.95 36.43
CA LEU A 267 -22.32 -16.10 36.75
C LEU A 267 -22.92 -17.44 36.28
N GLU A 268 -24.25 -17.57 36.32
CA GLU A 268 -24.98 -18.75 35.83
C GLU A 268 -24.82 -18.98 34.33
N ASP A 269 -24.67 -17.90 33.55
CA ASP A 269 -24.47 -17.98 32.10
C ASP A 269 -23.05 -18.41 31.78
N LEU A 270 -22.06 -17.93 32.55
CA LEU A 270 -20.66 -18.35 32.39
C LEU A 270 -20.49 -19.86 32.53
N LYS A 271 -21.21 -20.49 33.48
CA LYS A 271 -21.11 -21.94 33.73
C LYS A 271 -21.49 -22.77 32.51
N LYS A 272 -22.35 -22.26 31.63
CA LYS A 272 -22.77 -22.93 30.38
C LYS A 272 -21.66 -22.96 29.33
N LEU A 273 -20.69 -22.04 29.44
CA LEU A 273 -19.62 -21.84 28.47
C LEU A 273 -18.37 -22.68 28.78
N VAL A 274 -18.25 -23.18 30.02
CA VAL A 274 -17.12 -23.99 30.48
C VAL A 274 -17.07 -25.32 29.74
N GLY A 275 -15.92 -25.63 29.15
CA GLY A 275 -15.74 -26.86 28.39
C GLY A 275 -14.47 -26.85 27.55
N LEU A 276 -14.18 -28.02 26.96
CA LEU A 276 -13.11 -28.20 25.99
C LEU A 276 -13.69 -28.10 24.57
N TYR A 277 -13.04 -27.32 23.73
CA TYR A 277 -13.40 -27.10 22.35
C TYR A 277 -12.19 -27.40 21.46
N ALA A 278 -12.42 -27.97 20.28
CA ALA A 278 -11.35 -28.36 19.38
C ALA A 278 -11.60 -27.91 17.94
N LYS A 279 -10.50 -27.65 17.24
CA LYS A 279 -10.42 -27.49 15.80
C LYS A 279 -9.11 -28.11 15.33
N ASP A 280 -9.19 -29.13 14.47
CA ASP A 280 -8.02 -29.91 14.06
C ASP A 280 -7.21 -30.38 15.30
N ASP A 281 -5.90 -30.15 15.33
CA ASP A 281 -5.04 -30.47 16.48
C ASP A 281 -5.06 -29.41 17.60
N SER A 282 -5.77 -28.29 17.39
CA SER A 282 -5.84 -27.19 18.35
C SER A 282 -6.94 -27.39 19.38
N LYS A 283 -6.60 -27.20 20.66
CA LYS A 283 -7.52 -27.31 21.79
C LYS A 283 -7.65 -25.97 22.52
N LEU A 284 -8.89 -25.62 22.85
CA LEU A 284 -9.25 -24.41 23.58
C LEU A 284 -10.16 -24.81 24.74
N GLU A 285 -9.76 -24.50 25.96
CA GLU A 285 -10.52 -24.81 27.16
C GLU A 285 -11.02 -23.53 27.82
N PHE A 286 -12.32 -23.45 28.09
CA PHE A 286 -12.89 -22.37 28.89
C PHE A 286 -13.16 -22.87 30.30
N ILE A 287 -12.67 -22.14 31.30
CA ILE A 287 -12.81 -22.46 32.73
C ILE A 287 -13.24 -21.23 33.51
N ILE A 288 -13.88 -21.43 34.67
CA ILE A 288 -14.19 -20.33 35.60
C ILE A 288 -13.23 -20.38 36.78
N LYS A 289 -12.65 -19.23 37.11
CA LYS A 289 -11.89 -18.99 38.34
C LYS A 289 -12.31 -17.63 38.91
N GLU A 290 -12.57 -17.58 40.21
CA GLU A 290 -12.90 -16.31 40.90
C GLU A 290 -14.04 -15.53 40.20
N ASP A 291 -15.11 -16.23 39.83
CA ASP A 291 -16.28 -15.68 39.11
C ASP A 291 -15.98 -15.04 37.74
N GLN A 292 -14.81 -15.34 37.16
CA GLN A 292 -14.39 -14.89 35.84
C GLN A 292 -14.13 -16.07 34.90
N LEU A 293 -14.49 -15.88 33.63
CA LEU A 293 -14.19 -16.83 32.56
C LEU A 293 -12.73 -16.66 32.11
N TYR A 294 -12.01 -17.75 31.98
CA TYR A 294 -10.66 -17.81 31.42
C TYR A 294 -10.68 -18.70 30.18
N ALA A 295 -9.92 -18.33 29.17
CA ALA A 295 -9.59 -19.24 28.07
C ALA A 295 -8.17 -19.74 28.22
N LYS A 296 -7.98 -21.03 27.97
CA LYS A 296 -6.70 -21.71 28.01
C LYS A 296 -6.43 -22.37 26.66
N MET A 297 -5.26 -22.09 26.10
CA MET A 297 -4.79 -22.65 24.82
C MET A 297 -3.32 -23.04 24.96
N GLY A 298 -3.04 -24.34 24.97
CA GLY A 298 -1.72 -24.86 25.35
C GLY A 298 -1.36 -24.47 26.79
N ASP A 299 -0.18 -23.86 26.97
CA ASP A 299 0.31 -23.36 28.27
C ASP A 299 -0.18 -21.93 28.59
N TYR A 300 -0.83 -21.26 27.63
CA TYR A 300 -1.34 -19.91 27.81
C TYR A 300 -2.74 -19.94 28.41
N MET A 301 -2.99 -19.06 29.39
CA MET A 301 -4.29 -18.88 30.02
C MET A 301 -4.51 -17.40 30.29
N GLU A 302 -5.63 -16.85 29.85
CA GLU A 302 -5.95 -15.43 29.99
C GLU A 302 -7.38 -15.20 30.48
N PRO A 303 -7.63 -14.11 31.24
CA PRO A 303 -8.97 -13.73 31.64
C PRO A 303 -9.76 -13.16 30.46
N PHE A 304 -11.05 -13.51 30.38
CA PHE A 304 -11.97 -12.98 29.39
C PHE A 304 -12.90 -11.97 30.06
N VAL A 305 -13.05 -10.81 29.43
CA VAL A 305 -13.93 -9.73 29.87
C VAL A 305 -15.27 -9.87 29.16
N PRO A 306 -16.40 -9.99 29.87
CA PRO A 306 -17.70 -10.13 29.23
C PRO A 306 -18.10 -8.87 28.48
N TYR A 307 -18.47 -9.05 27.21
CA TYR A 307 -19.20 -8.05 26.44
C TYR A 307 -20.72 -8.23 26.63
N ASN A 308 -21.20 -9.49 26.57
CA ASN A 308 -22.54 -9.92 26.99
C ASN A 308 -22.54 -11.39 27.46
N GLU A 309 -23.71 -12.03 27.54
CA GLU A 309 -23.89 -13.40 28.01
C GLU A 309 -23.19 -14.46 27.14
N ALA A 310 -22.96 -14.17 25.86
CA ALA A 310 -22.38 -15.09 24.88
C ALA A 310 -21.14 -14.52 24.16
N GLU A 311 -20.73 -13.29 24.45
CA GLU A 311 -19.63 -12.61 23.77
C GLU A 311 -18.66 -11.98 24.76
N PHE A 312 -17.37 -12.13 24.49
CA PHE A 312 -16.28 -11.81 25.41
C PHE A 312 -15.08 -11.24 24.66
N ALA A 313 -14.31 -10.38 25.34
CA ALA A 313 -13.05 -9.81 24.87
C ALA A 313 -11.86 -10.40 25.64
N GLY A 314 -10.72 -10.55 24.98
CA GLY A 314 -9.45 -10.96 25.58
C GLY A 314 -8.28 -10.19 24.99
N GLU A 315 -7.06 -10.50 25.44
CA GLU A 315 -5.83 -9.83 25.02
C GLU A 315 -5.14 -10.59 23.88
N TYR A 316 -4.96 -11.90 24.04
CA TYR A 316 -4.35 -12.79 23.05
C TYR A 316 -5.39 -13.34 22.07
N ILE A 317 -6.58 -13.64 22.59
CA ILE A 317 -7.79 -13.85 21.82
C ILE A 317 -8.60 -12.56 21.87
N LYS A 318 -8.64 -11.79 20.77
CA LYS A 318 -9.34 -10.49 20.73
C LYS A 318 -10.80 -10.62 21.16
N GLY A 319 -11.48 -11.70 20.76
CA GLY A 319 -12.80 -12.02 21.29
C GLY A 319 -13.26 -13.45 21.08
N ALA A 320 -14.25 -13.87 21.88
CA ALA A 320 -14.98 -15.13 21.73
C ALA A 320 -16.48 -14.87 21.65
N ARG A 321 -17.16 -15.62 20.78
CA ARG A 321 -18.61 -15.61 20.60
C ARG A 321 -19.13 -17.03 20.62
N PHE A 322 -19.96 -17.32 21.60
CA PHE A 322 -20.58 -18.62 21.80
C PHE A 322 -21.91 -18.68 21.05
N ILE A 323 -22.09 -19.70 20.21
CA ILE A 323 -23.35 -19.96 19.54
C ILE A 323 -24.11 -20.99 20.36
N LEU A 324 -25.24 -20.58 20.92
CA LEU A 324 -26.08 -21.40 21.80
C LEU A 324 -27.30 -21.92 21.04
N SER A 325 -27.62 -23.19 21.24
CA SER A 325 -28.89 -23.78 20.81
C SER A 325 -30.07 -23.17 21.59
N SER A 326 -31.31 -23.43 21.14
CA SER A 326 -32.53 -23.02 21.85
C SER A 326 -32.66 -23.58 23.28
N LYS A 327 -31.89 -24.63 23.61
CA LYS A 327 -31.81 -25.24 24.94
C LYS A 327 -30.66 -24.67 25.80
N GLY A 328 -29.93 -23.67 25.30
CA GLY A 328 -28.82 -23.03 26.00
C GLY A 328 -27.51 -23.83 26.01
N VAL A 329 -27.39 -24.85 25.14
CA VAL A 329 -26.16 -25.64 24.97
C VAL A 329 -25.28 -25.01 23.90
N VAL A 330 -23.98 -24.87 24.16
CA VAL A 330 -23.01 -24.37 23.18
C VAL A 330 -22.89 -25.35 22.02
N GLU A 331 -23.19 -24.90 20.80
CA GLU A 331 -23.02 -25.66 19.56
C GLU A 331 -21.62 -25.45 18.97
N LYS A 332 -21.09 -24.23 19.11
CA LYS A 332 -19.74 -23.85 18.71
C LYS A 332 -19.30 -22.55 19.38
N VAL A 333 -17.99 -22.31 19.39
CA VAL A 333 -17.39 -21.03 19.75
C VAL A 333 -16.59 -20.48 18.58
N ILE A 334 -16.84 -19.22 18.24
CA ILE A 334 -16.11 -18.48 17.22
C ILE A 334 -15.10 -17.59 17.94
N ILE A 335 -13.84 -17.71 17.55
CA ILE A 335 -12.71 -16.98 18.13
C ILE A 335 -12.21 -15.96 17.12
N LEU A 336 -12.20 -14.68 17.50
CA LEU A 336 -11.43 -13.65 16.82
C LEU A 336 -10.01 -13.66 17.37
N THR A 337 -9.07 -14.14 16.56
CA THR A 337 -7.66 -14.24 16.95
C THR A 337 -6.98 -12.86 16.96
N SER A 338 -5.78 -12.78 17.54
CA SER A 338 -4.91 -11.59 17.44
C SER A 338 -4.55 -11.21 15.99
N GLY A 339 -4.63 -12.17 15.06
CA GLY A 339 -4.45 -11.97 13.61
C GLY A 339 -5.72 -11.54 12.86
N ASP A 340 -6.81 -11.29 13.56
CA ASP A 340 -8.14 -10.94 13.00
C ASP A 340 -8.83 -12.05 12.18
N ASP A 341 -8.35 -13.28 12.31
CA ASP A 341 -8.99 -14.46 11.76
C ASP A 341 -10.14 -14.94 12.65
N LEU A 342 -11.24 -15.41 12.02
CA LEU A 342 -12.31 -16.10 12.72
C LEU A 342 -12.07 -17.60 12.67
N VAL A 343 -11.93 -18.20 13.86
CA VAL A 343 -11.66 -19.63 14.01
C VAL A 343 -12.83 -20.27 14.76
N GLU A 344 -13.44 -21.26 14.14
CA GLU A 344 -14.54 -22.03 14.74
C GLU A 344 -13.99 -23.25 15.49
N PHE A 345 -14.35 -23.36 16.77
CA PHE A 345 -14.09 -24.54 17.58
C PHE A 345 -15.40 -25.22 17.97
N LEU A 346 -15.40 -26.56 17.96
CA LEU A 346 -16.57 -27.37 18.30
C LEU A 346 -16.41 -27.98 19.70
N PRO A 347 -17.50 -28.11 20.48
CA PRO A 347 -17.46 -28.76 21.78
C PRO A 347 -16.97 -30.20 21.67
N GLN A 348 -16.02 -30.59 22.53
CA GLN A 348 -15.66 -31.99 22.69
C GLN A 348 -16.63 -32.64 23.67
N LYS A 349 -17.15 -33.82 23.32
CA LYS A 349 -17.92 -34.62 24.28
C LYS A 349 -17.00 -34.96 25.45
N LYS A 350 -17.44 -34.68 26.68
CA LYS A 350 -16.81 -35.25 27.87
C LYS A 350 -16.95 -36.77 27.76
N GLU A 351 -15.82 -37.47 27.64
CA GLU A 351 -15.77 -38.93 27.85
C GLU A 351 -16.12 -39.29 29.30
#